data_AF-A0A920KY57-F1
#
_entry.id   AF-A0A920KY57-F1
#
_cell.length_a   1.000
_cell.length_b   1.000
_cell.length_c   1.000
_cell.angle_alpha   90.00
_cell.angle_beta   90.00
_cell.angle_gamma   90.00
#
_symmetry.space_group_name_H-M   'P 1'
#
loop_
_entity.id
_entity.type
_entity.pdbx_description
1 polymer ?
#
loop_
_entity_poly.entity_id
_entity_poly.type
_entity_poly.pdbx_seq_one_letter_code
_entity_poly.pdbx_strand_id
1 'polypeptide(L)'
;MLDCQDTQSFDVVVVDKPVISFIDDDFTICEGETFTITTGVATVQNSDNYVWSAPAGYGSFDSPTSLTPIFTQVKLLKMLEWLH
;
A
#
# COMPACT_ATOMS: atom_id res chain seq x y z
N MET A 1 17.93 -53.41 -29.87
CA MET A 1 17.77 -51.96 -30.05
C MET A 1 16.73 -51.53 -29.03
N LEU A 2 17.13 -50.78 -28.01
CA LEU A 2 16.23 -50.33 -26.94
C LEU A 2 16.15 -48.82 -27.03
N ASP A 3 15.15 -48.33 -27.77
CA ASP A 3 14.82 -46.91 -27.78
C ASP A 3 13.74 -46.67 -26.73
N CYS A 4 14.10 -45.95 -25.67
CA CYS A 4 13.14 -45.40 -24.72
C CYS A 4 13.18 -43.88 -24.83
N GLN A 5 12.07 -43.29 -25.25
CA GLN A 5 11.85 -41.85 -25.28
C GLN A 5 10.64 -41.60 -24.39
N ASP A 6 10.89 -41.40 -23.09
CA ASP A 6 9.90 -40.81 -22.21
C ASP A 6 10.10 -39.29 -22.25
N THR A 7 9.08 -38.56 -22.69
CA THR A 7 9.10 -37.11 -22.67
C THR A 7 8.12 -36.65 -21.61
N GLN A 8 8.64 -35.96 -20.60
CA GLN A 8 7.84 -35.31 -19.59
C GLN A 8 7.83 -33.79 -19.84
N SER A 9 6.66 -33.20 -19.73
CA SER A 9 6.47 -31.75 -19.75
C SER A 9 6.13 -31.23 -18.36
N PHE A 10 6.51 -29.99 -18.08
CA PHE A 10 6.10 -29.25 -16.89
C PHE A 10 5.66 -27.84 -17.29
N ASP A 11 4.76 -27.28 -16.51
CA ASP A 11 4.29 -25.91 -16.69
C ASP A 11 5.25 -24.92 -16.03
N VAL A 12 5.53 -23.83 -16.75
CA VAL A 12 6.24 -22.66 -16.21
C VAL A 12 5.27 -21.49 -16.27
N VAL A 13 4.99 -20.90 -15.10
CA VAL A 13 4.18 -19.69 -14.99
C VAL A 13 5.09 -18.51 -14.69
N VAL A 14 5.02 -17.48 -15.52
CA VAL A 14 5.67 -16.20 -15.26
C VAL A 14 4.68 -15.30 -14.53
N VAL A 15 5.07 -14.78 -13.37
CA VAL A 15 4.27 -13.85 -12.57
C VAL A 15 4.94 -12.49 -12.61
N ASP A 16 4.18 -11.47 -13.00
CA ASP A 16 4.68 -10.10 -13.02
C ASP A 16 4.90 -9.56 -11.61
N LYS A 17 5.85 -8.63 -11.48
CA LYS A 17 6.12 -7.96 -10.21
C LYS A 17 4.95 -7.04 -9.82
N PRO A 18 4.72 -6.85 -8.50
CA PRO A 18 3.75 -5.87 -8.03
C PRO A 18 4.12 -4.47 -8.51
N VAL A 19 3.11 -3.71 -8.95
CA VAL A 19 3.25 -2.29 -9.32
C VAL A 19 2.23 -1.48 -8.53
N ILE A 20 2.68 -0.40 -7.91
CA ILE A 20 1.84 0.56 -7.19
C ILE A 20 1.98 1.91 -7.89
N SER A 21 0.87 2.57 -8.17
CA SER A 21 0.84 3.92 -8.75
C SER A 21 -0.20 4.80 -8.08
N PHE A 22 0.05 6.11 -8.11
CA PHE A 22 -0.80 7.15 -7.55
C PHE A 22 -1.18 8.15 -8.65
N ILE A 23 -2.29 8.86 -8.46
CA ILE A 23 -2.72 9.92 -9.37
C ILE A 23 -1.86 11.19 -9.25
N ASP A 24 -1.34 11.46 -8.06
CA ASP A 24 -0.47 12.60 -7.75
C ASP A 24 0.74 12.12 -6.93
N ASP A 25 1.86 12.85 -7.02
CA ASP A 25 3.08 12.55 -6.26
C ASP A 25 2.94 12.91 -4.77
N ASP A 26 2.15 13.96 -4.46
CA ASP A 26 2.01 14.52 -3.12
C ASP A 26 0.54 14.82 -2.77
N PHE A 27 0.15 14.53 -1.53
CA PHE A 27 -1.13 14.92 -0.95
C PHE A 27 -0.89 15.78 0.30
N THR A 28 -1.51 16.96 0.35
CA THR A 28 -1.45 17.84 1.54
C THR A 28 -2.62 17.55 2.45
N ILE A 29 -2.34 17.21 3.71
CA ILE A 29 -3.34 16.85 4.74
C ILE A 29 -2.97 17.62 6.01
N CYS A 30 -3.92 18.36 6.59
CA CYS A 30 -3.62 19.15 7.78
C CYS A 30 -3.59 18.26 9.03
N GLU A 31 -2.93 18.74 10.09
CA GLU A 31 -2.87 18.05 11.36
C GLU A 31 -4.26 17.78 11.95
N GLY A 32 -4.53 16.52 12.26
CA GLY A 32 -5.82 16.08 12.79
C GLY A 32 -6.92 15.92 11.73
N GLU A 33 -6.62 16.14 10.45
CA GLU A 33 -7.54 15.84 9.35
C GLU A 33 -7.41 14.37 8.90
N THR A 34 -8.44 13.93 8.17
CA THR A 34 -8.45 12.63 7.52
C THR A 34 -8.39 12.79 6.01
N PHE A 35 -7.82 11.79 5.35
CA PHE A 35 -7.76 11.69 3.90
C PHE A 35 -8.24 10.31 3.46
N THR A 36 -9.28 10.29 2.62
CA THR A 36 -9.81 9.05 2.06
C THR A 36 -9.12 8.75 0.74
N ILE A 37 -8.39 7.64 0.67
CA ILE A 37 -7.88 7.12 -0.60
C ILE A 37 -9.07 6.46 -1.30
N THR A 38 -9.58 7.06 -2.36
CA THR A 38 -10.69 6.49 -3.14
C THR A 38 -10.18 5.65 -4.30
N THR A 39 -11.06 4.84 -4.90
CA THR A 39 -10.74 4.10 -6.12
C THR A 39 -10.16 5.03 -7.18
N GLY A 40 -9.00 4.65 -7.74
CA GLY A 40 -8.29 5.43 -8.76
C GLY A 40 -7.26 6.41 -8.22
N VAL A 41 -7.28 6.75 -6.92
CA VAL A 41 -6.20 7.57 -6.30
C VAL A 41 -4.93 6.75 -6.17
N ALA A 42 -5.06 5.49 -5.72
CA ALA A 42 -4.01 4.51 -5.71
C ALA A 42 -4.47 3.25 -6.46
N THR A 43 -3.56 2.62 -7.19
CA THR A 43 -3.82 1.35 -7.88
C THR A 43 -2.70 0.37 -7.61
N VAL A 44 -3.06 -0.88 -7.34
CA VAL A 44 -2.14 -2.00 -7.20
C VAL A 44 -2.37 -2.97 -8.34
N GLN A 45 -1.30 -3.34 -9.04
CA GLN A 45 -1.32 -4.32 -10.13
C GLN A 45 -0.45 -5.52 -9.76
N ASN A 46 -0.84 -6.71 -10.25
CA ASN A 46 -0.11 -7.97 -10.11
C ASN A 46 0.10 -8.46 -8.66
N SER A 47 -0.64 -7.91 -7.68
CA SER A 47 -0.63 -8.37 -6.29
C SER A 47 -1.85 -7.87 -5.53
N ASP A 48 -2.30 -8.68 -4.58
CA ASP A 48 -3.28 -8.30 -3.55
C ASP A 48 -2.66 -8.25 -2.15
N ASN A 49 -1.34 -8.47 -2.04
CA ASN A 49 -0.63 -8.49 -0.77
C ASN A 49 0.20 -7.21 -0.59
N TYR A 50 -0.36 -6.26 0.15
CA TYR A 50 0.27 -4.99 0.50
C TYR A 50 -0.27 -4.47 1.84
N VAL A 51 0.48 -3.57 2.48
CA VAL A 51 0.09 -2.95 3.75
C VAL A 51 0.46 -1.47 3.71
N TRP A 52 -0.52 -0.60 3.91
CA TRP A 52 -0.32 0.83 4.14
C TRP A 52 0.33 1.07 5.50
N SER A 53 1.34 1.93 5.54
CA SER A 53 1.98 2.36 6.78
C SER A 53 2.38 3.82 6.67
N ALA A 54 2.43 4.48 7.82
CA ALA A 54 2.93 5.85 7.95
C ALA A 54 4.11 5.86 8.92
N PRO A 55 5.04 6.81 8.79
CA PRO A 55 6.11 6.96 9.77
C PRO A 55 5.55 7.21 11.17
N ALA A 56 6.29 6.78 12.20
CA ALA A 56 5.85 6.91 13.58
C ALA A 56 5.53 8.37 13.93
N GLY A 57 4.34 8.61 14.49
CA GLY A 57 3.88 9.94 14.89
C GLY A 57 3.21 10.77 13.79
N TYR A 58 3.10 10.25 12.56
CA TYR A 58 2.42 10.97 11.47
C TYR A 58 0.93 10.65 11.41
N GLY A 59 0.54 9.39 11.52
CA GLY A 59 -0.85 9.00 11.31
C GLY A 59 -1.05 7.49 11.36
N SER A 60 -2.29 7.08 11.10
CA SER A 60 -2.66 5.67 10.95
C SER A 60 -3.65 5.47 9.82
N PHE A 61 -3.65 4.26 9.26
CA PHE A 61 -4.68 3.79 8.33
C PHE A 61 -5.64 2.88 9.08
N ASP A 62 -6.95 3.04 8.85
CA ASP A 62 -8.00 2.25 9.47
C ASP A 62 -8.04 0.79 8.95
N SER A 63 -7.84 0.63 7.65
CA SER A 63 -7.88 -0.64 6.92
C SER A 63 -6.63 -0.76 6.05
N PRO A 64 -5.44 -1.01 6.63
CA PRO A 64 -4.16 -0.90 5.92
C PRO A 64 -3.95 -1.94 4.81
N THR A 65 -4.83 -2.91 4.63
CA THR A 65 -4.80 -3.87 3.51
C THR A 65 -5.89 -3.59 2.45
N SER A 66 -6.63 -2.49 2.58
CA SER A 66 -7.66 -2.07 1.62
C SER A 66 -7.07 -1.19 0.53
N LEU A 67 -7.66 -1.18 -0.67
CA LEU A 67 -7.35 -0.19 -1.72
C LEU A 67 -7.94 1.19 -1.40
N THR A 68 -8.92 1.23 -0.49
CA THR A 68 -9.62 2.47 -0.11
C THR A 68 -9.57 2.73 1.39
N PRO A 69 -8.39 2.83 2.01
CA PRO A 69 -8.29 3.17 3.43
C PRO A 69 -8.57 4.65 3.67
N ILE A 70 -8.88 4.97 4.92
CA ILE A 70 -8.88 6.33 5.46
C ILE A 70 -7.59 6.50 6.25
N PHE A 71 -6.76 7.44 5.81
CA PHE A 71 -5.61 7.92 6.56
C PHE A 71 -6.04 9.00 7.55
N THR A 72 -5.65 8.86 8.82
CA THR A 72 -5.89 9.87 9.86
C THR A 72 -4.56 10.45 10.30
N GLN A 73 -4.36 11.75 10.07
CA GLN A 73 -3.15 12.45 10.50
C GLN A 73 -3.20 12.64 12.03
N VAL A 74 -2.09 12.36 12.70
CA VAL A 74 -1.91 12.69 14.11
C VAL A 74 -1.99 14.20 14.26
N LYS A 75 -2.87 14.65 15.15
CA LYS A 75 -2.81 16.02 15.64
C LYS A 75 -1.62 16.12 16.59
N LEU A 76 -0.63 16.94 16.25
CA LEU A 76 0.41 17.28 17.22
C LEU A 76 -0.27 18.00 18.39
N LEU A 77 -0.54 17.25 19.45
CA LEU A 77 -0.86 17.87 20.74
C LEU A 77 0.36 18.73 21.05
N LYS A 78 0.19 20.07 21.02
CA LYS A 78 1.20 20.99 21.52
C LYS A 78 1.34 20.80 23.04
N MET A 79 1.92 19.69 23.46
CA MET A 79 2.18 19.35 24.86
C MET A 79 3.36 20.17 25.42
N LEU A 80 3.48 21.45 25.02
CA LEU A 80 4.53 22.37 25.49
C LEU A 80 4.17 23.86 25.34
N GLU A 81 2.93 24.24 25.01
CA GLU A 81 2.53 25.67 25.03
C GLU A 81 2.09 26.20 26.39
N TRP A 82 2.19 25.38 27.45
CA TRP A 82 1.85 25.77 28.83
C TRP A 82 3.05 25.73 29.78
N LEU A 83 4.28 25.72 29.25
CA LEU A 83 5.49 25.93 30.03
C LEU A 83 6.09 27.32 29.73
N HIS A 84 5.31 28.39 29.98
CA HIS A 84 5.78 29.73 30.33
C HIS A 84 4.68 30.45 31.12
#